data_AF-A0A8S0PI53-F1
#
_entry.id   AF-A0A8S0PI53-F1
#
_cell.length_a   1.000
_cell.length_b   1.000
_cell.length_c   1.000
_cell.angle_alpha   90.00
_cell.angle_beta   90.00
_cell.angle_gamma   90.00
#
_symmetry.space_group_name_H-M   'P 1'
#
loop_
_entity.id
_entity.type
_entity.pdbx_description
1 polymer ?
#
loop_
_entity_poly.entity_id
_entity_poly.type
_entity_poly.pdbx_seq_one_letter_code
_entity_poly.pdbx_strand_id
1 'polypeptide(L)'
;MYHTRVHFVSPPLPKPKPNPNPNPNPSPSAHSPHSRYPRPQLPKSSGGRVPVNNPNHGMDAGGTDSDGREFKNAEEMWREEVGVADPSKKSNWYTEGVGYWQGVEATVDGVLGGYGQVNEPDIKGSEEFLNSLLAERFLDAGGGGNLVVLDCGSGIGRVTKNLLIRYFNEIDLLEPVSHFLDAARINLAPENLMVTEEHKAVNFYCVPLQEFTPDAQRYDVVWVQWCIGHLSDEDFISFFKRAKSGLKPGGFFVLKENVARQGFVLDKQDKSVTRSDLYFRQLFNQCGLHICKMKDQKGFPNGLFAVKMYALAPELPKKVYKSKSKRQVNRPGIIK
;
A
#
# COMPACT_ATOMS: atom_id res chain seq x y z
N MET A 1 2.94 17.35 -17.81
CA MET A 1 2.65 17.57 -16.38
C MET A 1 2.38 16.21 -15.77
N TYR A 2 3.32 15.70 -14.98
CA TYR A 2 3.32 14.38 -14.36
C TYR A 2 2.76 14.53 -12.94
N HIS A 3 1.86 13.63 -12.50
CA HIS A 3 1.04 13.75 -11.27
C HIS A 3 1.04 12.40 -10.53
N THR A 4 0.83 12.36 -9.20
CA THR A 4 0.64 11.17 -8.32
C THR A 4 -0.56 10.28 -8.61
N ARG A 5 -1.13 10.45 -9.79
CA ARG A 5 -1.71 9.32 -10.48
C ARG A 5 -0.70 8.19 -10.40
N VAL A 6 -1.21 7.02 -10.10
CA VAL A 6 -0.46 5.79 -10.07
C VAL A 6 0.43 5.71 -11.33
N HIS A 7 1.67 6.23 -11.35
CA HIS A 7 2.55 6.25 -12.55
C HIS A 7 4.04 6.64 -12.33
N PHE A 8 4.89 5.77 -12.89
CA PHE A 8 6.21 5.89 -13.55
C PHE A 8 7.39 6.78 -13.08
N VAL A 9 8.56 6.13 -13.08
CA VAL A 9 9.89 6.70 -13.43
C VAL A 9 10.17 6.37 -14.90
N SER A 10 10.41 7.35 -15.78
CA SER A 10 10.83 7.09 -17.18
C SER A 10 12.35 6.90 -17.30
N PRO A 11 12.86 5.98 -18.14
CA PRO A 11 14.27 5.94 -18.52
C PRO A 11 14.62 7.11 -19.46
N PRO A 12 15.90 7.55 -19.53
CA PRO A 12 16.30 8.72 -20.29
C PRO A 12 16.01 8.55 -21.80
N LEU A 13 15.41 9.59 -22.39
CA LEU A 13 15.16 9.67 -23.83
C LEU A 13 16.48 9.58 -24.62
N PRO A 14 16.56 8.78 -25.70
CA PRO A 14 17.70 8.82 -26.60
C PRO A 14 17.79 10.18 -27.28
N LYS A 15 19.01 10.75 -27.34
CA LYS A 15 19.28 12.03 -28.01
C LYS A 15 18.77 12.01 -29.47
N PRO A 16 18.14 13.09 -29.95
CA PRO A 16 17.64 13.14 -31.31
C PRO A 16 18.80 13.06 -32.32
N LYS A 17 18.67 12.15 -33.29
CA LYS A 17 19.53 12.12 -34.48
C LYS A 17 19.18 13.32 -35.39
N PRO A 18 20.15 13.97 -36.04
CA PRO A 18 19.87 15.06 -36.97
C PRO A 18 19.14 14.55 -38.22
N ASN A 19 18.16 15.33 -38.67
CA ASN A 19 17.30 15.07 -39.83
C ASN A 19 18.09 15.31 -41.14
N PRO A 20 18.01 14.43 -42.16
CA PRO A 20 18.69 14.65 -43.44
C PRO A 20 17.82 15.42 -44.44
N ASN A 21 18.41 16.40 -45.13
CA ASN A 21 17.80 17.12 -46.25
C ASN A 21 17.97 16.33 -47.59
N PRO A 22 17.18 16.60 -48.65
CA PRO A 22 16.96 15.67 -49.77
C PRO A 22 17.81 15.92 -51.05
N ASN A 23 18.34 14.82 -51.62
CA ASN A 23 18.60 14.43 -53.05
C ASN A 23 19.40 15.34 -54.04
N PRO A 24 19.90 14.85 -55.23
CA PRO A 24 19.97 13.48 -55.81
C PRO A 24 21.29 13.05 -56.59
N ASN A 25 21.41 11.73 -56.85
CA ASN A 25 22.08 10.98 -57.98
C ASN A 25 23.63 10.92 -58.16
N PRO A 26 24.19 9.92 -58.91
CA PRO A 26 23.92 8.47 -58.96
C PRO A 26 25.20 7.57 -58.85
N SER A 27 24.97 6.25 -58.75
CA SER A 27 25.81 5.02 -58.78
C SER A 27 27.11 4.99 -59.65
N PRO A 28 28.02 3.97 -59.62
CA PRO A 28 27.84 2.57 -59.13
C PRO A 28 29.04 1.86 -58.43
N SER A 29 28.75 0.67 -57.88
CA SER A 29 29.50 -0.62 -58.01
C SER A 29 29.73 -1.43 -56.71
N ALA A 30 29.24 -2.67 -56.80
CA ALA A 30 29.61 -3.97 -56.19
C ALA A 30 30.49 -4.03 -54.92
N HIS A 31 30.01 -4.77 -53.91
CA HIS A 31 30.48 -6.12 -53.54
C HIS A 31 29.89 -6.57 -52.18
N SER A 32 29.19 -7.70 -52.16
CA SER A 32 28.93 -8.48 -50.92
C SER A 32 30.20 -9.25 -50.52
N PRO A 33 30.42 -9.51 -49.22
CA PRO A 33 30.11 -10.86 -48.74
C PRO A 33 29.57 -10.95 -47.30
N HIS A 34 28.95 -12.10 -47.06
CA HIS A 34 28.45 -12.65 -45.80
C HIS A 34 29.42 -12.53 -44.61
N SER A 35 28.88 -12.24 -43.42
CA SER A 35 29.46 -12.75 -42.17
C SER A 35 28.40 -12.97 -41.10
N ARG A 36 28.61 -14.05 -40.34
CA ARG A 36 27.70 -14.72 -39.40
C ARG A 36 27.71 -14.01 -38.04
N TYR A 37 26.54 -13.78 -37.45
CA TYR A 37 26.42 -13.40 -36.05
C TYR A 37 26.63 -14.61 -35.13
N PRO A 38 27.49 -14.55 -34.09
CA PRO A 38 27.55 -15.57 -33.06
C PRO A 38 26.48 -15.34 -31.97
N ARG A 39 25.88 -16.45 -31.49
CA ARG A 39 24.98 -16.50 -30.32
C ARG A 39 25.70 -16.06 -29.03
N PRO A 40 25.06 -15.32 -28.12
CA PRO A 40 25.56 -15.14 -26.76
C PRO A 40 25.34 -16.41 -25.92
N GLN A 41 26.39 -16.85 -25.22
CA GLN A 41 26.38 -17.93 -24.24
C GLN A 41 25.88 -17.44 -22.87
N LEU A 42 25.09 -18.27 -22.18
CA LEU A 42 24.66 -18.09 -20.79
C LEU A 42 25.83 -18.40 -19.83
N PRO A 43 26.08 -17.60 -18.77
CA PRO A 43 27.02 -17.99 -17.73
C PRO A 43 26.37 -18.92 -16.70
N LYS A 44 27.19 -19.88 -16.27
CA LYS A 44 26.90 -20.96 -15.32
C LYS A 44 26.78 -20.45 -13.89
N SER A 45 25.96 -21.14 -13.11
CA SER A 45 25.76 -20.98 -11.67
C SER A 45 27.01 -21.32 -10.86
N SER A 46 27.34 -20.46 -9.90
CA SER A 46 28.20 -20.82 -8.77
C SER A 46 27.53 -20.34 -7.48
N GLY A 47 27.42 -21.25 -6.51
CA GLY A 47 26.80 -21.00 -5.22
C GLY A 47 27.65 -20.05 -4.38
N GLY A 48 27.02 -18.98 -3.91
CA GLY A 48 27.56 -18.04 -2.92
C GLY A 48 26.52 -17.80 -1.84
N ARG A 49 26.95 -17.86 -0.58
CA ARG A 49 26.15 -17.59 0.62
C ARG A 49 25.41 -16.25 0.49
N VAL A 50 24.13 -16.25 0.87
CA VAL A 50 23.30 -15.05 1.02
C VAL A 50 23.97 -14.12 2.04
N PRO A 51 24.23 -12.84 1.70
CA PRO A 51 24.77 -11.91 2.67
C PRO A 51 23.70 -11.57 3.71
N VAL A 52 24.12 -11.51 4.97
CA VAL A 52 23.31 -11.06 6.10
C VAL A 52 22.97 -9.58 5.88
N ASN A 53 21.68 -9.25 5.89
CA ASN A 53 21.16 -7.89 5.75
C ASN A 53 21.78 -6.97 6.81
N ASN A 54 22.47 -5.93 6.37
CA ASN A 54 22.85 -4.80 7.22
C ASN A 54 21.62 -3.89 7.36
N PRO A 55 21.03 -3.70 8.56
CA PRO A 55 19.71 -3.07 8.71
C PRO A 55 19.65 -1.56 8.42
N ASN A 56 20.79 -0.89 8.21
CA ASN A 56 20.82 0.56 8.02
C ASN A 56 20.61 1.07 6.58
N HIS A 57 20.85 0.28 5.53
CA HIS A 57 20.91 0.85 4.17
C HIS A 57 19.57 1.09 3.44
N GLY A 58 18.42 0.83 4.06
CA GLY A 58 17.11 0.89 3.38
C GLY A 58 16.42 2.26 3.31
N MET A 59 16.49 3.07 4.38
CA MET A 59 16.01 4.46 4.41
C MET A 59 17.07 5.44 3.89
N ASP A 60 18.33 4.98 3.87
CA ASP A 60 19.47 5.68 3.29
C ASP A 60 19.45 5.71 1.76
N ALA A 61 18.50 5.01 1.13
CA ALA A 61 18.30 5.11 -0.31
C ALA A 61 17.63 6.45 -0.65
N GLY A 62 18.24 7.20 -1.57
CA GLY A 62 17.70 8.44 -2.09
C GLY A 62 16.33 8.28 -2.75
N GLY A 63 15.67 9.41 -2.97
CA GLY A 63 14.35 9.47 -3.61
C GLY A 63 14.27 10.62 -4.59
N THR A 64 13.13 10.75 -5.26
CA THR A 64 12.88 11.83 -6.22
C THR A 64 11.55 12.52 -5.92
N ASP A 65 11.40 13.79 -6.27
CA ASP A 65 10.07 14.40 -6.36
C ASP A 65 9.43 14.22 -7.75
N SER A 66 8.16 14.62 -7.86
CA SER A 66 7.36 14.63 -9.09
C SER A 66 7.93 15.54 -10.20
N ASP A 67 8.83 16.47 -9.86
CA ASP A 67 9.53 17.34 -10.81
C ASP A 67 10.87 16.74 -11.27
N GLY A 68 11.27 15.59 -10.72
CA GLY A 68 12.50 14.88 -11.02
C GLY A 68 13.71 15.35 -10.22
N ARG A 69 13.53 16.18 -9.17
CA ARG A 69 14.61 16.53 -8.25
C ARG A 69 14.98 15.31 -7.42
N GLU A 70 16.29 15.05 -7.29
CA GLU A 70 16.81 13.98 -6.45
C GLU A 70 17.06 14.46 -5.01
N PHE A 71 16.81 13.58 -4.06
CA PHE A 71 17.16 13.72 -2.65
C PHE A 71 18.14 12.60 -2.28
N LYS A 72 19.12 12.93 -1.45
CA LYS A 72 20.12 11.98 -0.95
C LYS A 72 19.47 10.88 -0.10
N ASN A 73 18.51 11.25 0.74
CA ASN A 73 17.79 10.33 1.62
C ASN A 73 16.46 10.96 2.11
N ALA A 74 15.68 10.19 2.86
CA ALA A 74 14.39 10.65 3.40
C ALA A 74 14.53 11.79 4.43
N GLU A 75 15.60 11.79 5.22
CA GLU A 75 15.85 12.82 6.24
C GLU A 75 16.03 14.21 5.60
N GLU A 76 16.75 14.28 4.46
CA GLU A 76 16.86 15.50 3.68
C GLU A 76 15.51 15.99 3.18
N MET A 77 14.72 15.10 2.57
CA MET A 77 13.40 15.47 2.06
C MET A 77 12.48 15.95 3.18
N TRP A 78 12.40 15.24 4.31
CA TRP A 78 11.55 15.66 5.42
C TRP A 78 12.01 16.96 6.08
N ARG A 79 13.32 17.20 6.21
CA ARG A 79 13.84 18.49 6.69
C ARG A 79 13.41 19.65 5.79
N GLU A 80 13.30 19.43 4.48
CA GLU A 80 12.84 20.46 3.56
C GLU A 80 11.32 20.67 3.64
N GLU A 81 10.53 19.59 3.56
CA GLU A 81 9.07 19.62 3.44
C GLU A 81 8.35 19.88 4.79
N VAL A 82 8.74 19.19 5.87
CA VAL A 82 8.09 19.31 7.19
C VAL A 82 8.92 20.08 8.20
N GLY A 83 10.20 20.31 7.92
CA GLY A 83 11.12 21.03 8.81
C GLY A 83 11.55 20.20 10.02
N VAL A 84 12.76 20.47 10.55
CA VAL A 84 13.20 19.88 11.82
C VAL A 84 12.56 20.67 12.95
N ALA A 85 11.54 20.08 13.59
CA ALA A 85 10.78 20.71 14.67
C ALA A 85 10.23 22.11 14.30
N ASP A 86 9.83 22.31 13.03
CA ASP A 86 9.17 23.53 12.55
C ASP A 86 7.65 23.27 12.46
N PRO A 87 6.85 23.75 13.42
CA PRO A 87 5.41 23.50 13.42
C PRO A 87 4.71 24.12 12.22
N SER A 88 5.26 25.20 11.64
CA SER A 88 4.64 25.91 10.52
C SER A 88 4.74 25.09 9.23
N LYS A 89 5.92 24.55 8.92
CA LYS A 89 6.12 23.68 7.76
C LYS A 89 5.32 22.40 7.85
N LYS A 90 5.36 21.75 9.02
CA LYS A 90 4.54 20.57 9.28
C LYS A 90 3.05 20.85 9.10
N SER A 91 2.55 21.98 9.63
CA SER A 91 1.17 22.39 9.43
C SER A 91 0.85 22.60 7.95
N ASN A 92 1.72 23.30 7.21
CA ASN A 92 1.53 23.56 5.79
C ASN A 92 1.48 22.26 4.96
N TRP A 93 2.36 21.30 5.22
CA TRP A 93 2.33 19.98 4.59
C TRP A 93 0.95 19.33 4.68
N TYR A 94 0.37 19.29 5.88
CA TYR A 94 -0.94 18.68 6.10
C TYR A 94 -2.10 19.51 5.57
N THR A 95 -2.05 20.84 5.72
CA THR A 95 -3.09 21.73 5.20
C THR A 95 -3.12 21.71 3.67
N GLU A 96 -1.97 21.68 3.00
CA GLU A 96 -1.88 21.56 1.54
C GLU A 96 -2.36 20.18 1.05
N GLY A 97 -1.99 19.09 1.73
CA GLY A 97 -2.46 17.75 1.39
C GLY A 97 -3.97 17.59 1.53
N VAL A 98 -4.56 18.06 2.64
CA VAL A 98 -6.02 18.09 2.81
C VAL A 98 -6.66 19.05 1.80
N GLY A 99 -6.04 20.20 1.55
CA GLY A 99 -6.50 21.20 0.59
C GLY A 99 -6.61 20.68 -0.84
N TYR A 100 -5.67 19.82 -1.26
CA TYR A 100 -5.76 19.10 -2.53
C TYR A 100 -7.04 18.26 -2.60
N TRP A 101 -7.28 17.41 -1.60
CA TRP A 101 -8.44 16.51 -1.58
C TRP A 101 -9.78 17.23 -1.40
N GLN A 102 -9.80 18.42 -0.78
CA GLN A 102 -10.99 19.28 -0.76
C GLN A 102 -11.44 19.71 -2.16
N GLY A 103 -10.52 19.77 -3.13
CA GLY A 103 -10.82 20.09 -4.53
C GLY A 103 -11.16 18.88 -5.41
N VAL A 104 -11.09 17.65 -4.86
CA VAL A 104 -11.38 16.42 -5.60
C VAL A 104 -12.86 16.09 -5.50
N GLU A 105 -13.46 15.63 -6.60
CA GLU A 105 -14.87 15.24 -6.62
C GLU A 105 -15.12 14.00 -5.73
N ALA A 106 -16.22 14.01 -4.96
CA ALA A 106 -16.63 12.91 -4.09
C ALA A 106 -17.24 11.72 -4.86
N THR A 107 -16.47 11.14 -5.78
CA THR A 107 -16.84 9.99 -6.60
C THR A 107 -15.78 8.89 -6.49
N VAL A 108 -16.14 7.68 -6.95
CA VAL A 108 -15.18 6.55 -7.02
C VAL A 108 -13.99 6.90 -7.89
N ASP A 109 -14.20 7.63 -8.99
CA ASP A 109 -13.12 8.05 -9.88
C ASP A 109 -12.24 9.13 -9.24
N GLY A 110 -12.85 10.09 -8.54
CA GLY A 110 -12.14 11.15 -7.81
C GLY A 110 -11.20 10.58 -6.74
N VAL A 111 -11.71 9.72 -5.85
CA VAL A 111 -10.87 9.09 -4.80
C VAL A 111 -9.86 8.06 -5.34
N LEU A 112 -9.97 7.68 -6.62
CA LEU A 112 -9.00 6.84 -7.32
C LEU A 112 -8.12 7.64 -8.29
N GLY A 113 -8.16 8.98 -8.25
CA GLY A 113 -7.31 9.84 -9.07
C GLY A 113 -7.53 9.71 -10.58
N GLY A 114 -8.75 9.40 -11.01
CA GLY A 114 -9.08 9.17 -12.43
C GLY A 114 -8.92 7.71 -12.89
N TYR A 115 -8.77 6.77 -11.96
CA TYR A 115 -8.60 5.34 -12.25
C TYR A 115 -9.78 4.51 -11.76
N GLY A 116 -11.03 4.97 -11.93
CA GLY A 116 -12.23 4.22 -11.54
C GLY A 116 -12.24 2.75 -11.99
N GLN A 117 -11.62 2.44 -13.13
CA GLN A 117 -11.47 1.07 -13.65
C GLN A 117 -10.67 0.12 -12.74
N VAL A 118 -9.86 0.63 -11.82
CA VAL A 118 -9.10 -0.23 -10.88
C VAL A 118 -9.91 -0.62 -9.65
N ASN A 119 -11.12 -0.07 -9.45
CA ASN A 119 -11.93 -0.36 -8.28
C ASN A 119 -12.24 -1.86 -8.12
N GLU A 120 -12.73 -2.51 -9.18
CA GLU A 120 -13.07 -3.94 -9.11
C GLU A 120 -11.85 -4.84 -8.80
N PRO A 121 -10.71 -4.75 -9.53
CA PRO A 121 -9.55 -5.56 -9.20
C PRO A 121 -8.96 -5.22 -7.83
N ASP A 122 -9.06 -3.97 -7.37
CA ASP A 122 -8.65 -3.55 -6.03
C ASP A 122 -9.44 -4.32 -4.95
N ILE A 123 -10.77 -4.24 -5.04
CA ILE A 123 -11.69 -4.87 -4.08
C ILE A 123 -11.52 -6.38 -4.08
N LYS A 124 -11.44 -7.02 -5.26
CA LYS A 124 -11.23 -8.46 -5.37
C LYS A 124 -9.90 -8.90 -4.73
N GLY A 125 -8.82 -8.16 -5.01
CA GLY A 125 -7.50 -8.44 -4.44
C GLY A 125 -7.48 -8.35 -2.91
N SER A 126 -8.17 -7.33 -2.38
CA SER A 126 -8.37 -7.09 -0.95
C SER A 126 -9.23 -8.16 -0.29
N GLU A 127 -10.33 -8.57 -0.93
CA GLU A 127 -11.23 -9.61 -0.41
C GLU A 127 -10.54 -10.95 -0.27
N GLU A 128 -9.81 -11.39 -1.30
CA GLU A 128 -9.00 -12.59 -1.24
C GLU A 128 -7.94 -12.53 -0.11
N PHE A 129 -7.35 -11.36 0.12
CA PHE A 129 -6.38 -11.16 1.21
C PHE A 129 -7.05 -11.23 2.58
N LEU A 130 -8.14 -10.47 2.77
CA LEU A 130 -8.92 -10.42 4.01
C LEU A 130 -9.47 -11.80 4.38
N ASN A 131 -10.13 -12.50 3.47
CA ASN A 131 -10.64 -13.85 3.71
C ASN A 131 -9.54 -14.81 4.21
N SER A 132 -8.34 -14.70 3.63
CA SER A 132 -7.22 -15.53 4.05
C SER A 132 -6.73 -15.20 5.48
N LEU A 133 -6.83 -13.94 5.90
CA LEU A 133 -6.51 -13.51 7.27
C LEU A 133 -7.60 -13.92 8.24
N LEU A 134 -8.87 -13.74 7.85
CA LEU A 134 -10.01 -14.07 8.69
C LEU A 134 -10.04 -15.57 8.99
N ALA A 135 -9.79 -16.41 7.98
CA ALA A 135 -9.58 -17.83 8.20
C ALA A 135 -8.42 -18.06 9.18
N GLU A 136 -7.21 -17.59 8.91
CA GLU A 136 -6.07 -17.90 9.80
C GLU A 136 -6.20 -17.39 11.25
N ARG A 137 -6.94 -16.30 11.49
CA ARG A 137 -6.99 -15.61 12.79
C ARG A 137 -8.25 -15.88 13.59
N PHE A 138 -9.37 -16.20 12.94
CA PHE A 138 -10.67 -16.38 13.60
C PHE A 138 -11.28 -17.78 13.41
N LEU A 139 -10.49 -18.78 12.97
CA LEU A 139 -10.94 -20.18 12.82
C LEU A 139 -11.45 -20.83 14.13
N ASP A 140 -10.93 -20.43 15.30
CA ASP A 140 -11.25 -21.05 16.60
C ASP A 140 -12.13 -20.18 17.51
N ALA A 141 -12.44 -18.94 17.11
CA ALA A 141 -13.42 -18.11 17.79
C ALA A 141 -14.80 -18.56 17.30
N GLY A 142 -15.42 -19.53 17.97
CA GLY A 142 -16.77 -20.04 17.63
C GLY A 142 -17.66 -18.91 17.11
N GLY A 143 -17.95 -18.95 15.81
CA GLY A 143 -18.22 -17.78 14.96
C GLY A 143 -19.41 -16.90 15.35
N GLY A 144 -19.27 -16.10 16.42
CA GLY A 144 -20.36 -15.29 16.96
C GLY A 144 -19.93 -14.00 17.67
N GLY A 145 -18.69 -13.53 17.47
CA GLY A 145 -18.27 -12.22 17.97
C GLY A 145 -18.59 -11.11 16.98
N ASN A 146 -19.19 -10.00 17.44
CA ASN A 146 -19.36 -8.80 16.62
C ASN A 146 -17.98 -8.22 16.24
N LEU A 147 -17.62 -8.35 14.97
CA LEU A 147 -16.36 -7.86 14.43
C LEU A 147 -16.45 -6.38 14.11
N VAL A 148 -15.40 -5.64 14.44
CA VAL A 148 -15.34 -4.18 14.30
C VAL A 148 -14.11 -3.81 13.49
N VAL A 149 -14.28 -2.90 12.52
CA VAL A 149 -13.18 -2.38 11.70
C VAL A 149 -13.16 -0.85 11.65
N LEU A 150 -11.96 -0.28 11.61
CA LEU A 150 -11.73 1.12 11.26
C LEU A 150 -11.28 1.23 9.81
N ASP A 151 -11.97 2.01 8.97
CA ASP A 151 -11.56 2.38 7.61
C ASP A 151 -10.85 3.76 7.66
N CYS A 152 -9.52 3.74 7.59
CA CYS A 152 -8.66 4.92 7.69
C CYS A 152 -8.41 5.57 6.33
N GLY A 153 -8.62 6.89 6.24
CA GLY A 153 -8.62 7.60 4.96
C GLY A 153 -9.77 7.09 4.09
N SER A 154 -10.95 6.92 4.70
CA SER A 154 -12.06 6.20 4.08
C SER A 154 -12.60 6.89 2.81
N GLY A 155 -12.30 8.17 2.62
CA GLY A 155 -12.88 9.01 1.59
C GLY A 155 -14.41 8.88 1.63
N ILE A 156 -14.99 8.59 0.47
CA ILE A 156 -16.44 8.41 0.29
C ILE A 156 -16.97 7.04 0.78
N GLY A 157 -16.18 6.29 1.56
CA GLY A 157 -16.54 4.96 2.05
C GLY A 157 -16.44 3.87 0.97
N ARG A 158 -15.59 4.05 -0.05
CA ARG A 158 -15.47 3.12 -1.19
C ARG A 158 -15.10 1.71 -0.74
N VAL A 159 -14.08 1.59 0.11
CA VAL A 159 -13.62 0.28 0.63
C VAL A 159 -14.65 -0.30 1.59
N THR A 160 -15.20 0.52 2.49
CA THR A 160 -16.31 0.10 3.36
C THR A 160 -17.47 -0.52 2.56
N LYS A 161 -18.02 0.22 1.58
CA LYS A 161 -19.18 -0.20 0.78
C LYS A 161 -18.93 -1.48 -0.01
N ASN A 162 -17.77 -1.57 -0.64
CA ASN A 162 -17.48 -2.64 -1.59
C ASN A 162 -16.73 -3.81 -0.97
N LEU A 163 -16.36 -3.76 0.32
CA LEU A 163 -15.63 -4.83 0.99
C LEU A 163 -16.04 -4.99 2.45
N LEU A 164 -15.68 -4.04 3.31
CA LEU A 164 -15.64 -4.25 4.76
C LEU A 164 -17.03 -4.55 5.35
N ILE A 165 -18.06 -3.91 4.81
CA ILE A 165 -19.45 -4.07 5.28
C ILE A 165 -19.94 -5.53 5.21
N ARG A 166 -19.37 -6.38 4.35
CA ARG A 166 -19.75 -7.80 4.25
C ARG A 166 -19.13 -8.69 5.34
N TYR A 167 -18.11 -8.20 6.04
CA TYR A 167 -17.27 -9.00 6.93
C TYR A 167 -17.29 -8.52 8.38
N PHE A 168 -17.60 -7.25 8.60
CA PHE A 168 -17.59 -6.62 9.91
C PHE A 168 -18.98 -6.09 10.25
N ASN A 169 -19.39 -6.25 11.51
CA ASN A 169 -20.69 -5.81 12.01
C ASN A 169 -20.73 -4.29 12.20
N GLU A 170 -19.63 -3.72 12.68
CA GLU A 170 -19.51 -2.29 12.90
C GLU A 170 -18.29 -1.74 12.18
N ILE A 171 -18.50 -0.68 11.41
CA ILE A 171 -17.46 -0.02 10.65
C ILE A 171 -17.40 1.43 11.12
N ASP A 172 -16.24 1.85 11.60
CA ASP A 172 -15.97 3.25 11.87
C ASP A 172 -15.14 3.82 10.71
N LEU A 173 -15.44 5.03 10.27
CA LEU A 173 -14.78 5.73 9.19
C LEU A 173 -13.96 6.89 9.74
N LEU A 174 -12.73 7.06 9.23
CA LEU A 174 -11.83 8.14 9.61
C LEU A 174 -11.34 8.85 8.34
N GLU A 175 -11.70 10.12 8.20
CA GLU A 175 -11.43 10.91 7.00
C GLU A 175 -11.40 12.41 7.31
N PRO A 176 -10.30 13.15 7.03
CA PRO A 176 -10.23 14.59 7.30
C PRO A 176 -11.05 15.47 6.35
N VAL A 177 -11.46 14.98 5.17
CA VAL A 177 -12.21 15.75 4.17
C VAL A 177 -13.71 15.60 4.41
N SER A 178 -14.33 16.65 4.97
CA SER A 178 -15.74 16.62 5.41
C SER A 178 -16.72 16.23 4.31
N HIS A 179 -16.56 16.76 3.10
CA HIS A 179 -17.50 16.49 2.00
C HIS A 179 -17.39 15.03 1.48
N PHE A 180 -16.25 14.37 1.69
CA PHE A 180 -16.13 12.93 1.46
C PHE A 180 -16.89 12.11 2.49
N LEU A 181 -16.85 12.50 3.77
CA LEU A 181 -17.66 11.85 4.80
C LEU A 181 -19.16 12.06 4.58
N ASP A 182 -19.58 13.23 4.08
CA ASP A 182 -20.97 13.46 3.71
C ASP A 182 -21.42 12.50 2.59
N ALA A 183 -20.60 12.33 1.55
CA ALA A 183 -20.83 11.33 0.52
C ALA A 183 -20.80 9.89 1.07
N ALA A 184 -19.91 9.60 2.03
CA ALA A 184 -19.85 8.29 2.68
C ALA A 184 -21.14 7.95 3.44
N ARG A 185 -21.72 8.92 4.17
CA ARG A 185 -23.00 8.74 4.87
C ARG A 185 -24.13 8.36 3.92
N ILE A 186 -24.19 9.02 2.75
CA ILE A 186 -25.17 8.70 1.71
C ILE A 186 -24.88 7.30 1.14
N ASN A 187 -23.64 7.04 0.76
CA ASN A 187 -23.22 5.79 0.13
C ASN A 187 -23.45 4.55 0.99
N LEU A 188 -23.36 4.72 2.31
CA LEU A 188 -23.44 3.67 3.33
C LEU A 188 -24.77 3.68 4.10
N ALA A 189 -25.76 4.46 3.66
CA ALA A 189 -27.11 4.39 4.20
C ALA A 189 -27.68 2.97 4.00
N PRO A 190 -28.45 2.41 4.96
CA PRO A 190 -28.94 1.03 4.91
C PRO A 190 -29.63 0.67 3.59
N GLU A 191 -30.43 1.57 3.03
CA GLU A 191 -31.13 1.41 1.76
C GLU A 191 -30.20 1.23 0.54
N ASN A 192 -28.94 1.66 0.66
CA ASN A 192 -27.92 1.59 -0.38
C ASN A 192 -26.97 0.39 -0.21
N LEU A 193 -27.20 -0.46 0.79
CA LEU A 193 -26.38 -1.61 1.11
C LEU A 193 -27.17 -2.90 0.95
N MET A 194 -26.51 -3.94 0.44
CA MET A 194 -27.07 -5.29 0.31
C MET A 194 -26.57 -6.19 1.43
N VAL A 195 -26.73 -5.75 2.68
CA VAL A 195 -26.35 -6.48 3.90
C VAL A 195 -27.49 -6.43 4.92
N THR A 196 -27.43 -7.26 5.96
CA THR A 196 -28.39 -7.20 7.06
C THR A 196 -28.12 -6.02 7.98
N GLU A 197 -29.10 -5.62 8.80
CA GLU A 197 -28.99 -4.52 9.77
C GLU A 197 -27.91 -4.75 10.85
N GLU A 198 -27.39 -5.98 10.95
CA GLU A 198 -26.25 -6.30 11.83
C GLU A 198 -24.92 -5.74 11.32
N HIS A 199 -24.85 -5.26 10.07
CA HIS A 199 -23.67 -4.70 9.42
C HIS A 199 -23.90 -3.23 9.07
N LYS A 200 -23.20 -2.32 9.76
CA LYS A 200 -23.44 -0.89 9.60
C LYS A 200 -22.20 -0.03 9.82
N ALA A 201 -22.16 1.10 9.12
CA ALA A 201 -21.27 2.20 9.44
C ALA A 201 -21.79 2.92 10.69
N VAL A 202 -20.98 2.99 11.75
CA VAL A 202 -21.41 3.49 13.07
C VAL A 202 -20.90 4.90 13.31
N ASN A 203 -19.58 5.12 13.25
CA ASN A 203 -18.98 6.42 13.49
C ASN A 203 -18.31 6.98 12.24
N PHE A 204 -18.36 8.30 12.09
CA PHE A 204 -17.74 9.05 10.99
C PHE A 204 -16.86 10.17 11.58
N TYR A 205 -15.59 9.86 11.79
CA TYR A 205 -14.61 10.75 12.42
C TYR A 205 -13.99 11.70 11.39
N CYS A 206 -14.34 12.98 11.46
CA CYS A 206 -13.79 14.03 10.61
C CYS A 206 -12.48 14.60 11.18
N VAL A 207 -11.45 13.76 11.31
CA VAL A 207 -10.14 14.15 11.86
C VAL A 207 -9.02 13.47 11.06
N PRO A 208 -7.81 14.05 10.99
CA PRO A 208 -6.72 13.45 10.24
C PRO A 208 -5.98 12.36 11.05
N LEU A 209 -5.31 11.45 10.34
CA LEU A 209 -4.62 10.30 10.96
C LEU A 209 -3.58 10.70 12.01
N GLN A 210 -2.84 11.79 11.78
CA GLN A 210 -1.79 12.25 12.71
C GLN A 210 -2.35 12.74 14.05
N GLU A 211 -3.64 13.07 14.14
CA GLU A 211 -4.32 13.53 15.36
C GLU A 211 -5.29 12.50 15.95
N PHE A 212 -5.64 11.46 15.19
CA PHE A 212 -6.56 10.43 15.67
C PHE A 212 -5.93 9.50 16.70
N THR A 213 -6.70 9.19 17.75
CA THR A 213 -6.41 8.13 18.73
C THR A 213 -7.66 7.29 18.91
N PRO A 214 -7.63 6.00 18.55
CA PRO A 214 -8.78 5.12 18.70
C PRO A 214 -9.06 4.79 20.18
N ASP A 215 -10.34 4.58 20.50
CA ASP A 215 -10.76 3.98 21.77
C ASP A 215 -10.08 2.63 21.99
N ALA A 216 -9.68 2.38 23.23
CA ALA A 216 -8.90 1.19 23.57
C ALA A 216 -9.69 -0.10 23.26
N GLN A 217 -9.02 -1.06 22.60
CA GLN A 217 -9.57 -2.38 22.27
C GLN A 217 -10.91 -2.34 21.52
N ARG A 218 -11.09 -1.35 20.64
CA ARG A 218 -12.30 -1.18 19.82
C ARG A 218 -12.32 -2.07 18.58
N TYR A 219 -11.18 -2.29 17.93
CA TYR A 219 -11.11 -2.80 16.55
C TYR A 219 -10.48 -4.19 16.46
N ASP A 220 -11.11 -5.09 15.71
CA ASP A 220 -10.52 -6.35 15.27
C ASP A 220 -9.54 -6.10 14.11
N VAL A 221 -9.91 -5.18 13.21
CA VAL A 221 -9.07 -4.76 12.09
C VAL A 221 -9.00 -3.24 11.99
N VAL A 222 -7.82 -2.70 11.72
CA VAL A 222 -7.65 -1.32 11.27
C VAL A 222 -7.17 -1.35 9.82
N TRP A 223 -8.03 -0.94 8.90
CA TRP A 223 -7.77 -0.93 7.47
C TRP A 223 -7.24 0.43 7.04
N VAL A 224 -6.06 0.46 6.42
CA VAL A 224 -5.37 1.67 5.99
C VAL A 224 -5.07 1.50 4.51
N GLN A 225 -5.69 2.31 3.64
CA GLN A 225 -5.50 2.17 2.20
C GLN A 225 -5.35 3.54 1.52
N TRP A 226 -4.26 3.71 0.77
CA TRP A 226 -3.96 4.91 -0.03
C TRP A 226 -4.09 6.24 0.72
N CYS A 227 -3.74 6.26 2.00
CA CYS A 227 -3.79 7.45 2.84
C CYS A 227 -2.53 7.63 3.69
N ILE A 228 -1.76 6.56 3.92
CA ILE A 228 -0.58 6.63 4.79
C ILE A 228 0.58 7.39 4.14
N GLY A 229 0.55 7.55 2.81
CA GLY A 229 1.50 8.37 2.06
C GLY A 229 1.50 9.84 2.47
N HIS A 230 0.40 10.36 3.01
CA HIS A 230 0.29 11.75 3.47
C HIS A 230 0.93 12.01 4.83
N LEU A 231 1.30 10.96 5.58
CA LEU A 231 1.99 11.13 6.85
C LEU A 231 3.50 11.29 6.63
N SER A 232 4.10 12.21 7.39
CA SER A 232 5.54 12.19 7.66
C SER A 232 5.95 10.84 8.28
N ASP A 233 7.22 10.49 8.25
CA ASP A 233 7.67 9.25 8.91
C ASP A 233 7.45 9.28 10.43
N GLU A 234 7.64 10.44 11.06
CA GLU A 234 7.41 10.59 12.49
C GLU A 234 5.93 10.39 12.84
N ASP A 235 5.02 10.94 12.03
CA ASP A 235 3.58 10.80 12.25
C ASP A 235 3.06 9.44 11.82
N PHE A 236 3.67 8.79 10.82
CA PHE A 236 3.44 7.39 10.51
C PHE A 236 3.70 6.53 11.74
N ILE A 237 4.89 6.68 12.36
CA ILE A 237 5.29 5.89 13.51
C ILE A 237 4.39 6.20 14.71
N SER A 238 4.09 7.48 14.92
CA SER A 238 3.24 7.95 16.02
C SER A 238 1.80 7.43 15.86
N PHE A 239 1.23 7.50 14.66
CA PHE A 239 -0.10 6.97 14.35
C PHE A 239 -0.19 5.49 14.69
N PHE A 240 0.69 4.64 14.13
CA PHE A 240 0.64 3.21 14.41
C PHE A 240 0.91 2.90 15.90
N LYS A 241 1.79 3.65 16.58
CA LYS A 241 2.01 3.48 18.02
C LYS A 241 0.74 3.76 18.85
N ARG A 242 0.01 4.84 18.54
CA ARG A 242 -1.28 5.14 19.18
C ARG A 242 -2.34 4.11 18.78
N ALA A 243 -2.45 3.81 17.50
CA ALA A 243 -3.50 2.94 16.98
C ALA A 243 -3.43 1.50 17.51
N LYS A 244 -2.25 1.04 17.98
CA LYS A 244 -2.10 -0.25 18.66
C LYS A 244 -3.00 -0.39 19.90
N SER A 245 -3.23 0.68 20.67
CA SER A 245 -4.13 0.59 21.83
C SER A 245 -5.58 0.32 21.41
N GLY A 246 -5.95 0.71 20.19
CA GLY A 246 -7.28 0.47 19.65
C GLY A 246 -7.54 -0.95 19.19
N LEU A 247 -6.52 -1.80 19.07
CA LEU A 247 -6.70 -3.19 18.66
C LEU A 247 -7.22 -4.03 19.83
N LYS A 248 -8.25 -4.83 19.56
CA LYS A 248 -8.68 -5.94 20.41
C LYS A 248 -7.56 -6.99 20.51
N PRO A 249 -7.59 -7.88 21.53
CA PRO A 249 -6.70 -9.04 21.57
C PRO A 249 -6.79 -9.85 20.28
N GLY A 250 -5.64 -10.06 19.62
CA GLY A 250 -5.57 -10.74 18.31
C GLY A 250 -5.90 -9.87 17.09
N GLY A 251 -6.27 -8.61 17.29
CA GLY A 251 -6.50 -7.64 16.23
C GLY A 251 -5.24 -7.28 15.46
N PHE A 252 -5.41 -6.78 14.25
CA PHE A 252 -4.30 -6.46 13.35
C PHE A 252 -4.60 -5.27 12.43
N PHE A 253 -3.54 -4.72 11.84
CA PHE A 253 -3.67 -3.72 10.78
C PHE A 253 -3.61 -4.38 9.41
N VAL A 254 -4.35 -3.84 8.46
CA VAL A 254 -4.10 -4.06 7.03
C VAL A 254 -3.65 -2.74 6.44
N LEU A 255 -2.44 -2.71 5.89
CA LEU A 255 -1.98 -1.59 5.08
C LEU A 255 -1.97 -2.01 3.61
N LYS A 256 -2.66 -1.27 2.75
CA LYS A 256 -2.63 -1.44 1.29
C LYS A 256 -2.19 -0.14 0.62
N GLU A 257 -1.03 -0.15 -0.02
CA GLU A 257 -0.41 1.09 -0.49
C GLU A 257 0.39 0.90 -1.78
N ASN A 258 0.59 2.01 -2.49
CA ASN A 258 1.56 2.12 -3.58
C ASN A 258 2.97 1.87 -3.05
N VAL A 259 3.78 1.18 -3.85
CA VAL A 259 5.15 0.81 -3.49
C VAL A 259 6.12 1.27 -4.58
N ALA A 260 7.02 2.17 -4.19
CA ALA A 260 8.11 2.61 -5.06
C ALA A 260 9.09 1.46 -5.30
N ARG A 261 9.75 1.47 -6.48
CA ARG A 261 10.74 0.45 -6.81
C ARG A 261 11.93 0.46 -5.85
N GLN A 262 12.37 1.64 -5.43
CA GLN A 262 13.47 1.88 -4.49
C GLN A 262 13.25 3.23 -3.81
N GLY A 263 13.78 3.39 -2.60
CA GLY A 263 13.75 4.66 -1.87
C GLY A 263 12.31 5.16 -1.69
N PHE A 264 12.06 6.38 -2.16
CA PHE A 264 10.75 7.02 -2.15
C PHE A 264 10.53 7.92 -3.38
N VAL A 265 9.26 8.24 -3.63
CA VAL A 265 8.84 9.27 -4.58
C VAL A 265 7.95 10.25 -3.82
N LEU A 266 8.38 11.52 -3.74
CA LEU A 266 7.60 12.63 -3.21
C LEU A 266 6.69 13.19 -4.31
N ASP A 267 5.43 13.41 -3.99
CA ASP A 267 4.54 14.18 -4.85
C ASP A 267 4.17 15.50 -4.21
N LYS A 268 4.42 16.55 -4.97
CA LYS A 268 4.27 17.92 -4.51
C LYS A 268 2.87 18.47 -4.73
N GLN A 269 2.03 17.78 -5.50
CA GLN A 269 0.68 18.21 -5.81
C GLN A 269 -0.29 17.82 -4.70
N ASP A 270 -0.29 16.54 -4.30
CA ASP A 270 -1.17 16.03 -3.23
C ASP A 270 -0.46 15.91 -1.87
N LYS A 271 0.81 16.31 -1.80
CA LYS A 271 1.64 16.27 -0.59
C LYS A 271 1.65 14.87 0.00
N SER A 272 2.18 13.93 -0.76
CA SER A 272 2.28 12.53 -0.38
C SER A 272 3.64 11.93 -0.73
N VAL A 273 3.97 10.81 -0.09
CA VAL A 273 5.20 10.07 -0.36
C VAL A 273 4.89 8.60 -0.61
N THR A 274 5.22 8.13 -1.82
CA THR A 274 5.21 6.71 -2.16
C THR A 274 6.53 6.09 -1.72
N ARG A 275 6.48 5.16 -0.76
CA ARG A 275 7.67 4.51 -0.18
C ARG A 275 7.92 3.13 -0.79
N SER A 276 9.17 2.68 -0.81
CA SER A 276 9.50 1.32 -1.23
C SER A 276 9.17 0.26 -0.17
N ASP A 277 9.10 -1.02 -0.56
CA ASP A 277 8.83 -2.14 0.36
C ASP A 277 9.86 -2.20 1.50
N LEU A 278 11.14 -1.96 1.19
CA LEU A 278 12.20 -1.95 2.19
C LEU A 278 12.02 -0.81 3.20
N TYR A 279 11.65 0.37 2.71
CA TYR A 279 11.36 1.54 3.54
C TYR A 279 10.17 1.25 4.47
N PHE A 280 9.05 0.76 3.94
CA PHE A 280 7.90 0.37 4.76
C PHE A 280 8.27 -0.63 5.86
N ARG A 281 9.07 -1.66 5.56
CA ARG A 281 9.55 -2.62 6.56
C ARG A 281 10.30 -1.96 7.71
N GLN A 282 11.13 -0.98 7.42
CA GLN A 282 11.88 -0.25 8.44
C GLN A 282 10.95 0.62 9.29
N LEU A 283 9.96 1.28 8.70
CA LEU A 283 8.94 2.02 9.45
C LEU A 283 8.12 1.09 10.35
N PHE A 284 7.66 -0.06 9.85
CA PHE A 284 6.94 -1.04 10.67
C PHE A 284 7.77 -1.51 11.86
N ASN A 285 9.08 -1.76 11.67
CA ASN A 285 9.98 -2.13 12.74
C ASN A 285 10.06 -1.03 13.82
N GLN A 286 10.14 0.24 13.41
CA GLN A 286 10.13 1.39 14.34
C GLN A 286 8.78 1.56 15.07
N CYS A 287 7.68 1.12 14.46
CA CYS A 287 6.38 1.05 15.10
C CYS A 287 6.27 -0.10 16.12
N GLY A 288 7.23 -1.03 16.12
CA GLY A 288 7.12 -2.31 16.83
C GLY A 288 5.99 -3.17 16.27
N LEU A 289 5.87 -3.21 14.94
CA LEU A 289 4.89 -4.01 14.21
C LEU A 289 5.59 -5.10 13.40
N HIS A 290 4.95 -6.26 13.33
CA HIS A 290 5.46 -7.41 12.61
C HIS A 290 4.57 -7.75 11.42
N ILE A 291 5.20 -8.01 10.28
CA ILE A 291 4.50 -8.47 9.08
C ILE A 291 4.04 -9.91 9.30
N CYS A 292 2.73 -10.10 9.40
CA CYS A 292 2.06 -11.40 9.45
C CYS A 292 1.96 -12.05 8.08
N LYS A 293 1.56 -11.26 7.08
CA LYS A 293 1.27 -11.72 5.71
C LYS A 293 1.45 -10.56 4.75
N MET A 294 1.77 -10.86 3.50
CA MET A 294 1.82 -9.88 2.42
C MET A 294 1.23 -10.45 1.14
N LYS A 295 0.73 -9.55 0.29
CA LYS A 295 0.24 -9.90 -1.04
C LYS A 295 0.40 -8.73 -1.99
N ASP A 296 0.94 -8.98 -3.17
CA ASP A 296 0.95 -7.99 -4.25
C ASP A 296 -0.42 -7.93 -4.93
N GLN A 297 -0.89 -6.72 -5.22
CA GLN A 297 -2.07 -6.50 -6.05
C GLN A 297 -1.82 -6.97 -7.49
N LYS A 298 -2.85 -7.51 -8.13
CA LYS A 298 -2.82 -7.99 -9.52
C LYS A 298 -3.97 -7.36 -10.33
N GLY A 299 -3.92 -7.47 -11.65
CA GLY A 299 -5.01 -7.01 -12.52
C GLY A 299 -5.11 -5.48 -12.66
N PHE A 300 -4.07 -4.73 -12.26
CA PHE A 300 -4.00 -3.29 -12.51
C PHE A 300 -3.39 -3.01 -13.89
N PRO A 301 -3.75 -1.89 -14.54
CA PRO A 301 -3.14 -1.44 -15.78
C PRO A 301 -1.61 -1.34 -15.68
N ASN A 302 -0.95 -1.51 -16.82
CA ASN A 302 0.49 -1.27 -16.88
C ASN A 302 0.81 0.20 -16.57
N GLY A 303 1.94 0.39 -15.92
CA GLY A 303 2.48 1.70 -15.63
C GLY A 303 2.11 2.29 -14.30
N LEU A 304 1.12 1.71 -13.64
CA LEU A 304 0.79 2.01 -12.27
C LEU A 304 1.96 1.60 -11.35
N PHE A 305 2.20 2.33 -10.26
CA PHE A 305 3.01 1.81 -9.15
C PHE A 305 2.50 0.42 -8.75
N ALA A 306 3.44 -0.44 -8.34
CA ALA A 306 3.06 -1.70 -7.73
C ALA A 306 2.27 -1.39 -6.45
N VAL A 307 1.18 -2.11 -6.19
CA VAL A 307 0.42 -1.98 -4.95
C VAL A 307 0.62 -3.24 -4.12
N LYS A 308 0.88 -3.07 -2.82
CA LYS A 308 1.10 -4.18 -1.89
C LYS A 308 0.21 -4.06 -0.67
N MET A 309 -0.27 -5.21 -0.20
CA MET A 309 -0.99 -5.39 1.05
C MET A 309 -0.07 -6.01 2.09
N TYR A 310 -0.09 -5.48 3.31
CA TYR A 310 0.61 -5.97 4.49
C TYR A 310 -0.41 -6.17 5.61
N ALA A 311 -0.42 -7.37 6.20
CA ALA A 311 -1.08 -7.59 7.48
C ALA A 311 -0.03 -7.41 8.58
N LEU A 312 -0.25 -6.50 9.51
CA LEU A 312 0.70 -6.13 10.56
C LEU A 312 0.09 -6.37 11.93
N ALA A 313 0.85 -6.98 12.85
CA ALA A 313 0.40 -7.20 14.23
C ALA A 313 1.43 -6.70 15.25
N PRO A 314 1.00 -6.27 16.46
CA PRO A 314 1.91 -5.93 17.55
C PRO A 314 2.73 -7.12 18.06
N GLU A 315 2.15 -8.32 17.99
CA GLU A 315 2.78 -9.56 18.43
C GLU A 315 3.31 -10.36 17.24
N LEU A 316 4.42 -11.06 17.47
CA LEU A 316 4.94 -12.01 16.47
C LEU A 316 3.90 -13.11 16.23
N PRO A 317 3.66 -13.51 14.97
CA PRO A 317 2.82 -14.65 14.67
C PRO A 317 3.32 -15.87 15.46
N LYS A 318 2.48 -16.46 16.32
CA LYS A 318 2.80 -17.74 16.96
C LYS A 318 3.08 -18.73 15.83
N LYS A 319 4.32 -19.24 15.75
CA LYS A 319 4.66 -20.34 14.82
C LYS A 319 3.82 -21.54 15.23
N VAL A 320 2.71 -21.78 14.53
CA VAL A 320 1.96 -23.03 14.68
C VAL A 320 2.82 -24.12 14.06
N TYR A 321 3.66 -24.76 14.88
CA TYR A 321 4.21 -26.05 14.54
C TYR A 321 3.02 -26.99 14.42
N LYS A 322 2.57 -27.27 13.20
CA LYS A 322 1.70 -28.42 12.94
C LYS A 322 2.46 -29.64 13.44
N SER A 323 2.15 -30.10 14.65
CA SER A 323 2.61 -31.41 15.10
C SER A 323 2.09 -32.39 14.06
N LYS A 324 2.99 -32.94 13.24
CA LYS A 324 2.62 -34.08 12.39
C LYS A 324 2.08 -35.12 13.34
N SER A 325 0.77 -35.35 13.30
CA SER A 325 0.16 -36.56 13.84
C SER A 325 1.04 -37.71 13.33
N LYS A 326 1.63 -38.47 14.26
CA LYS A 326 2.35 -39.69 13.92
C LYS A 326 1.32 -40.58 13.23
N ARG A 327 1.33 -40.59 11.89
CA ARG A 327 0.66 -41.63 11.11
C ARG A 327 1.19 -42.96 11.65
N GLN A 328 0.32 -43.68 12.35
CA GLN A 328 0.59 -45.04 12.78
C GLN A 328 0.79 -45.85 11.49
N VAL A 329 2.03 -46.27 11.25
CA VAL A 329 2.36 -47.10 10.10
C VAL A 329 1.68 -48.44 10.33
N ASN A 330 0.66 -48.76 9.53
CA ASN A 330 0.03 -50.08 9.54
C ASN A 330 1.12 -51.14 9.30
N ARG A 331 1.36 -51.98 10.32
CA ARG A 331 2.16 -53.19 10.19
C ARG A 331 1.21 -54.35 9.89
N PRO A 332 1.43 -55.13 8.82
CA PRO A 332 0.63 -56.32 8.58
C PRO A 332 0.88 -57.34 9.71
N GLY A 333 -0.22 -57.85 10.29
CA GLY A 333 -0.18 -58.89 11.31
C GLY A 333 0.22 -60.24 10.72
N ILE A 334 1.04 -60.99 11.44
CA ILE A 334 1.37 -62.39 11.11
C ILE A 334 0.17 -63.25 11.50
N ILE A 335 -0.43 -63.92 10.53
CA ILE A 335 -1.43 -64.97 10.77
C ILE A 335 -0.67 -66.17 11.37
N LYS A 336 -1.08 -66.61 12.56
CA LYS A 336 -0.71 -67.91 13.14
C LYS A 336 -1.95 -68.74 13.35
#